data_AF-E0LY79-F1
#
_entry.id   AF-E0LY79-F1
#
_cell.length_a   1.000
_cell.length_b   1.000
_cell.length_c   1.000
_cell.angle_alpha   90.00
_cell.angle_beta   90.00
_cell.angle_gamma   90.00
#
_symmetry.space_group_name_H-M   'P 1'
#
loop_
_entity.id
_entity.type
_entity.pdbx_description
1 polymer ?
#
loop_
_entity_poly.entity_id
_entity_poly.type
_entity_poly.pdbx_seq_one_letter_code
_entity_poly.pdbx_strand_id
1 'polypeptide(L)'
;MCASSSSLMLMMSFAAGTFSAGASDNPQHLMLGIPSGGVPNNPLPLIIWPRVVPEDEEIATWFEKTFEENGWPPAWRYPIFPYTHFHPNTHELLGVAEGWAEVLFGGDSGRMVTLRAGDAVLIPAGVGHRQVSASDDFMVIGAYPHGMSPETLRDEPAKLKMAQEQVKKVPLPTQDPFTGKEGALTEIWQPIAAMHLQQQMDL
;
A
#
# COMPACT_ATOMS: atom_id res chain seq x y z
N MET A 1 -41.92 28.67 -12.81
CA MET A 1 -42.11 27.23 -12.56
C MET A 1 -40.82 26.54 -12.98
N CYS A 2 -40.02 26.11 -12.01
CA CYS A 2 -38.68 25.56 -12.22
C CYS A 2 -38.75 24.11 -12.71
N ALA A 3 -37.99 23.80 -13.77
CA ALA A 3 -37.80 22.44 -14.24
C ALA A 3 -36.83 21.70 -13.30
N SER A 4 -37.34 20.67 -12.62
CA SER A 4 -36.56 19.74 -11.82
C SER A 4 -35.85 18.76 -12.75
N SER A 5 -34.54 18.96 -12.95
CA SER A 5 -33.65 17.90 -13.43
C SER A 5 -32.98 17.29 -12.20
N SER A 6 -33.22 16.02 -11.94
CA SER A 6 -32.42 15.25 -10.99
C SER A 6 -32.18 13.90 -11.60
N SER A 7 -30.99 13.83 -12.20
CA SER A 7 -30.43 12.67 -12.85
C SER A 7 -30.27 11.52 -11.86
N LEU A 8 -30.67 10.34 -12.29
CA LEU A 8 -30.57 9.07 -11.59
C LEU A 8 -29.09 8.81 -11.23
N MET A 9 -28.73 8.82 -9.94
CA MET A 9 -27.40 8.40 -9.48
C MET A 9 -27.26 6.90 -9.76
N LEU A 10 -26.43 6.57 -10.74
CA LEU A 10 -26.02 5.21 -11.07
C LEU A 10 -25.05 4.74 -9.97
N MET A 11 -25.50 3.87 -9.07
CA MET A 11 -24.61 3.14 -8.16
C MET A 11 -23.81 2.13 -8.97
N MET A 12 -22.52 2.41 -9.22
CA MET A 12 -21.61 1.38 -9.71
C MET A 12 -21.08 0.57 -8.52
N SER A 13 -21.73 -0.56 -8.28
CA SER A 13 -21.19 -1.67 -7.51
C SER A 13 -20.06 -2.29 -8.33
N PHE A 14 -18.81 -2.17 -7.88
CA PHE A 14 -17.71 -2.94 -8.46
C PHE A 14 -17.78 -4.36 -7.88
N ALA A 15 -18.20 -5.30 -8.72
CA ALA A 15 -17.97 -6.72 -8.49
C ALA A 15 -16.45 -6.97 -8.37
N ALA A 16 -16.06 -7.88 -7.47
CA ALA A 16 -14.69 -8.35 -7.32
C ALA A 16 -14.13 -8.72 -8.71
N GLY A 17 -13.21 -7.91 -9.23
CA GLY A 17 -12.61 -8.12 -10.54
C GLY A 17 -11.76 -9.39 -10.51
N THR A 18 -12.07 -10.34 -11.39
CA THR A 18 -11.19 -11.46 -11.73
C THR A 18 -10.11 -10.94 -12.68
N PHE A 19 -8.85 -10.89 -12.23
CA PHE A 19 -7.72 -10.46 -13.03
C PHE A 19 -7.30 -11.55 -14.05
N SER A 20 -6.84 -11.15 -15.24
CA SER A 20 -6.36 -12.03 -16.34
C SER A 20 -5.04 -12.73 -15.98
N ALA A 21 -4.94 -14.04 -16.22
CA ALA A 21 -3.69 -14.81 -16.07
C ALA A 21 -2.55 -14.17 -16.88
N GLY A 22 -1.36 -14.09 -16.29
CA GLY A 22 -0.18 -13.39 -16.81
C GLY A 22 0.35 -12.32 -15.86
N ALA A 23 1.67 -12.09 -15.92
CA ALA A 23 2.31 -11.01 -15.17
C ALA A 23 1.77 -9.64 -15.62
N SER A 24 1.47 -8.73 -14.69
CA SER A 24 0.96 -7.39 -15.02
C SER A 24 1.91 -6.28 -14.58
N ASP A 25 2.42 -5.53 -15.56
CA ASP A 25 3.25 -4.36 -15.33
C ASP A 25 2.43 -3.08 -15.03
N ASN A 26 1.11 -3.20 -14.89
CA ASN A 26 0.22 -2.05 -14.73
C ASN A 26 -0.25 -1.89 -13.27
N PRO A 27 0.43 -1.06 -12.45
CA PRO A 27 0.03 -0.84 -11.07
C PRO A 27 -1.34 -0.17 -10.97
N GLN A 28 -2.13 -0.64 -10.01
CA GLN A 28 -3.34 0.04 -9.54
C GLN A 28 -2.98 0.89 -8.32
N HIS A 29 -3.74 1.95 -8.06
CA HIS A 29 -3.49 2.79 -6.90
C HIS A 29 -4.77 3.26 -6.20
N LEU A 30 -4.71 3.39 -4.87
CA LEU A 30 -5.82 3.81 -4.03
C LEU A 30 -5.41 5.02 -3.18
N MET A 31 -6.21 6.09 -3.26
CA MET A 31 -6.01 7.27 -2.42
C MET A 31 -6.58 7.01 -1.02
N LEU A 32 -5.69 6.99 -0.01
CA LEU A 32 -6.03 6.77 1.40
C LEU A 32 -5.41 7.90 2.25
N GLY A 33 -5.76 9.15 1.94
CA GLY A 33 -5.17 10.33 2.58
C GLY A 33 -5.94 10.92 3.76
N ILE A 34 -7.15 10.44 4.03
CA ILE A 34 -8.00 10.95 5.12
C ILE A 34 -7.76 10.09 6.37
N PRO A 35 -7.39 10.67 7.53
CA PRO A 35 -7.27 9.91 8.78
C PRO A 35 -8.55 9.17 9.16
N SER A 36 -8.41 8.02 9.81
CA SER A 36 -9.52 7.19 10.30
C SER A 36 -9.28 6.75 11.74
N GLY A 37 -10.02 7.31 12.70
CA GLY A 37 -9.79 7.03 14.11
C GLY A 37 -8.38 7.48 14.53
N GLY A 38 -7.55 6.56 15.06
CA GLY A 38 -6.14 6.83 15.35
C GLY A 38 -5.17 6.54 14.20
N VAL A 39 -5.64 6.18 13.02
CA VAL A 39 -4.81 5.93 11.83
C VAL A 39 -4.55 7.25 11.08
N PRO A 40 -3.27 7.66 10.90
CA PRO A 40 -2.95 8.94 10.27
C PRO A 40 -3.18 8.95 8.76
N ASN A 41 -2.97 7.81 8.08
CA ASN A 41 -3.07 7.68 6.63
C ASN A 41 -2.08 8.62 5.88
N ASN A 42 -2.06 8.58 4.53
CA ASN A 42 -1.04 9.28 3.75
C ASN A 42 -1.59 9.83 2.42
N PRO A 43 -1.23 11.07 2.01
CA PRO A 43 -1.61 11.60 0.70
C PRO A 43 -1.00 10.82 -0.48
N LEU A 44 0.14 10.15 -0.30
CA LEU A 44 0.67 9.22 -1.29
C LEU A 44 -0.28 8.03 -1.43
N PRO A 45 -0.57 7.58 -2.66
CA PRO A 45 -1.47 6.46 -2.85
C PRO A 45 -0.81 5.14 -2.45
N LEU A 46 -1.63 4.22 -1.92
CA LEU A 46 -1.32 2.80 -1.90
C LEU A 46 -1.15 2.32 -3.35
N ILE A 47 -0.10 1.56 -3.65
CA ILE A 47 0.13 1.00 -4.99
C ILE A 47 0.07 -0.52 -4.91
N ILE A 48 -0.62 -1.14 -5.86
CA ILE A 48 -0.83 -2.59 -5.94
C ILE A 48 -0.41 -3.05 -7.34
N TRP A 49 0.46 -4.06 -7.42
CA TRP A 49 0.80 -4.75 -8.67
C TRP A 49 0.18 -6.14 -8.63
N PRO A 50 -0.90 -6.40 -9.40
CA PRO A 50 -1.52 -7.71 -9.44
C PRO A 50 -0.62 -8.70 -10.19
N ARG A 51 -0.28 -9.83 -9.57
CA ARG A 51 0.57 -10.90 -10.13
C ARG A 51 1.79 -10.34 -10.88
N VAL A 52 2.68 -9.64 -10.19
CA VAL A 52 3.86 -9.04 -10.82
C VAL A 52 4.96 -10.07 -11.11
N VAL A 53 4.89 -11.25 -10.49
CA VAL A 53 5.89 -12.31 -10.64
C VAL A 53 5.78 -13.00 -12.01
N PRO A 54 6.90 -13.22 -12.72
CA PRO A 54 6.96 -14.06 -13.93
C PRO A 54 6.44 -15.49 -13.67
N GLU A 55 5.77 -16.09 -14.66
CA GLU A 55 5.12 -17.40 -14.50
C GLU A 55 6.10 -18.57 -14.26
N ASP A 56 7.36 -18.43 -14.66
CA ASP A 56 8.41 -19.44 -14.56
C ASP A 56 9.29 -19.31 -13.30
N GLU A 57 9.01 -18.33 -12.44
CA GLU A 57 9.77 -18.06 -11.23
C GLU A 57 9.05 -18.58 -9.98
N GLU A 58 9.82 -18.95 -8.95
CA GLU A 58 9.27 -19.24 -7.63
C GLU A 58 8.98 -17.91 -6.91
N ILE A 59 7.70 -17.67 -6.58
CA ILE A 59 7.18 -16.38 -6.12
C ILE A 59 7.99 -15.80 -4.96
N ALA A 60 8.27 -16.60 -3.94
CA ALA A 60 8.85 -16.09 -2.72
C ALA A 60 10.33 -15.73 -2.91
N THR A 61 11.09 -16.60 -3.58
CA THR A 61 12.48 -16.36 -3.98
C THR A 61 12.60 -15.15 -4.91
N TRP A 62 11.67 -15.01 -5.86
CA TRP A 62 11.64 -13.87 -6.77
C TRP A 62 11.44 -12.55 -6.01
N PHE A 63 10.44 -12.46 -5.13
CA PHE A 63 10.23 -11.26 -4.32
C PHE A 63 11.43 -10.94 -3.44
N GLU A 64 12.01 -11.92 -2.74
CA GLU A 64 13.17 -11.69 -1.89
C GLU A 64 14.36 -11.13 -2.66
N LYS A 65 14.66 -11.73 -3.81
CA LYS A 65 15.76 -11.29 -4.68
C LYS A 65 15.47 -9.91 -5.27
N THR A 66 14.31 -9.71 -5.88
CA THR A 66 13.96 -8.46 -6.56
C THR A 66 13.88 -7.28 -5.59
N PHE A 67 13.32 -7.48 -4.39
CA PHE A 67 13.26 -6.43 -3.38
C PHE A 67 14.66 -6.07 -2.88
N GLU A 68 15.51 -7.05 -2.57
CA GLU A 68 16.91 -6.83 -2.14
C GLU A 68 17.71 -6.06 -3.19
N GLU A 69 17.66 -6.51 -4.46
CA GLU A 69 18.38 -5.89 -5.58
C GLU A 69 17.97 -4.43 -5.81
N ASN A 70 16.74 -4.07 -5.46
CA ASN A 70 16.18 -2.73 -5.63
C ASN A 70 16.19 -1.88 -4.35
N GLY A 71 16.93 -2.28 -3.32
CA GLY A 71 17.12 -1.49 -2.10
C GLY A 71 15.95 -1.53 -1.11
N TRP A 72 15.15 -2.60 -1.19
CA TRP A 72 14.10 -2.95 -0.25
C TRP A 72 14.44 -4.30 0.40
N PRO A 73 15.46 -4.40 1.26
CA PRO A 73 15.86 -5.68 1.84
C PRO A 73 14.68 -6.37 2.55
N PRO A 74 14.37 -7.64 2.22
CA PRO A 74 13.38 -8.43 2.93
C PRO A 74 13.71 -8.54 4.41
N ALA A 75 12.74 -8.26 5.27
CA ALA A 75 12.91 -8.26 6.72
C ALA A 75 12.24 -9.46 7.39
N TRP A 76 11.17 -10.00 6.80
CA TRP A 76 10.39 -11.09 7.39
C TRP A 76 9.50 -11.79 6.33
N ARG A 77 9.07 -13.02 6.64
CA ARG A 77 8.08 -13.79 5.86
C ARG A 77 7.01 -14.36 6.81
N TYR A 78 5.84 -13.74 6.86
CA TYR A 78 4.74 -14.07 7.79
C TYR A 78 3.39 -13.54 7.27
N PRO A 79 2.24 -13.92 7.87
CA PRO A 79 0.97 -13.26 7.60
C PRO A 79 0.95 -11.81 8.10
N ILE A 80 0.06 -11.00 7.53
CA ILE A 80 -0.23 -9.63 8.01
C ILE A 80 -0.97 -9.72 9.35
N PHE A 81 -0.69 -8.81 10.29
CA PHE A 81 -1.38 -8.82 11.58
C PHE A 81 -2.91 -8.74 11.43
N PRO A 82 -3.68 -9.48 12.25
CA PRO A 82 -5.15 -9.47 12.23
C PRO A 82 -5.75 -8.21 12.89
N TYR A 83 -4.94 -7.20 13.14
CA TYR A 83 -5.32 -5.98 13.81
C TYR A 83 -4.82 -4.75 13.07
N THR A 84 -5.54 -3.63 13.19
CA THR A 84 -5.15 -2.37 12.55
C THR A 84 -3.83 -1.89 13.13
N HIS A 85 -2.84 -1.74 12.25
CA HIS A 85 -1.54 -1.17 12.57
C HIS A 85 -1.02 -0.35 11.40
N PHE A 86 0.01 0.46 11.66
CA PHE A 86 0.72 1.22 10.64
C PHE A 86 2.16 1.50 11.08
N HIS A 87 2.98 1.87 10.10
CA HIS A 87 4.36 2.31 10.30
C HIS A 87 4.46 3.83 10.15
N PRO A 88 4.70 4.60 11.22
CA PRO A 88 4.77 6.06 11.12
C PRO A 88 6.10 6.57 10.56
N ASN A 89 7.14 5.72 10.54
CA ASN A 89 8.52 6.12 10.29
C ASN A 89 9.09 5.56 8.97
N THR A 90 8.40 4.65 8.29
CA THR A 90 8.88 4.03 7.04
C THR A 90 7.72 3.61 6.13
N HIS A 91 7.99 3.61 4.83
CA HIS A 91 7.16 2.91 3.85
C HIS A 91 7.38 1.40 3.97
N GLU A 92 6.39 0.62 3.57
CA GLU A 92 6.44 -0.85 3.62
C GLU A 92 6.09 -1.42 2.24
N LEU A 93 6.80 -2.47 1.86
CA LEU A 93 6.57 -3.22 0.65
C LEU A 93 6.24 -4.66 1.01
N LEU A 94 5.12 -5.15 0.48
CA LEU A 94 4.67 -6.53 0.66
C LEU A 94 4.69 -7.26 -0.69
N GLY A 95 5.21 -8.48 -0.71
CA GLY A 95 5.03 -9.44 -1.80
C GLY A 95 4.29 -10.67 -1.30
N VAL A 96 3.16 -11.03 -1.90
CA VAL A 96 2.37 -12.19 -1.45
C VAL A 96 3.00 -13.47 -1.98
N ALA A 97 3.60 -14.25 -1.09
CA ALA A 97 4.30 -15.48 -1.44
C ALA A 97 3.31 -16.64 -1.68
N GLU A 98 2.32 -16.78 -0.80
CA GLU A 98 1.41 -17.94 -0.80
C GLU A 98 -0.01 -17.51 -0.43
N GLY A 99 -0.99 -18.30 -0.86
CA GLY A 99 -2.39 -18.14 -0.47
C GLY A 99 -3.07 -16.84 -0.94
N TRP A 100 -4.05 -16.39 -0.15
CA TRP A 100 -4.77 -15.15 -0.35
C TRP A 100 -5.20 -14.53 0.98
N ALA A 101 -5.40 -13.21 1.00
CA ALA A 101 -6.00 -12.52 2.14
C ALA A 101 -6.88 -11.34 1.72
N GLU A 102 -7.93 -11.10 2.48
CA GLU A 102 -8.67 -9.84 2.51
C GLU A 102 -8.00 -8.91 3.53
N VAL A 103 -7.45 -7.81 3.04
CA VAL A 103 -6.74 -6.81 3.85
C VAL A 103 -7.50 -5.50 3.79
N LEU A 104 -7.82 -4.94 4.96
CA LEU A 104 -8.45 -3.63 5.07
C LEU A 104 -7.35 -2.57 5.17
N PHE A 105 -7.21 -1.72 4.15
CA PHE A 105 -6.27 -0.60 4.13
C PHE A 105 -6.97 0.73 4.42
N GLY A 106 -6.35 1.64 5.17
CA GLY A 106 -6.84 2.97 5.50
C GLY A 106 -7.58 3.09 6.84
N GLY A 107 -7.60 2.05 7.67
CA GLY A 107 -8.40 1.99 8.90
C GLY A 107 -9.87 1.62 8.64
N ASP A 108 -10.75 1.79 9.64
CA ASP A 108 -12.15 1.35 9.56
C ASP A 108 -12.98 2.03 8.46
N SER A 109 -12.64 3.26 8.04
CA SER A 109 -13.26 3.91 6.87
C SER A 109 -12.55 3.61 5.55
N GLY A 110 -11.66 2.62 5.56
CA GLY A 110 -10.75 2.28 4.49
C GLY A 110 -11.36 1.48 3.34
N ARG A 111 -10.50 0.75 2.63
CA ARG A 111 -10.84 -0.08 1.48
C ARG A 111 -10.34 -1.50 1.71
N MET A 112 -11.26 -2.46 1.59
CA MET A 112 -10.91 -3.88 1.54
C MET A 112 -10.30 -4.21 0.18
N VAL A 113 -9.19 -4.93 0.18
CA VAL A 113 -8.52 -5.45 -1.02
C VAL A 113 -8.23 -6.92 -0.80
N THR A 114 -8.56 -7.76 -1.79
CA THR A 114 -8.17 -9.18 -1.77
C THR A 114 -6.83 -9.33 -2.49
N LEU A 115 -5.78 -9.67 -1.75
CA LEU A 115 -4.45 -9.96 -2.26
C LEU A 115 -4.30 -11.48 -2.47
N ARG A 116 -3.52 -11.87 -3.48
CA ARG A 116 -3.24 -13.27 -3.85
C ARG A 116 -1.76 -13.46 -4.13
N ALA A 117 -1.30 -14.72 -4.05
CA ALA A 117 0.05 -15.10 -4.42
C ALA A 117 0.48 -14.45 -5.76
N GLY A 118 1.65 -13.82 -5.73
CA GLY A 118 2.22 -13.04 -6.83
C GLY A 118 1.85 -11.55 -6.84
N ASP A 119 0.87 -11.11 -6.06
CA ASP A 119 0.56 -9.68 -5.91
C ASP A 119 1.63 -8.98 -5.06
N ALA A 120 1.89 -7.70 -5.34
CA ALA A 120 2.68 -6.84 -4.49
C ALA A 120 1.92 -5.58 -4.08
N VAL A 121 2.24 -5.04 -2.90
CA VAL A 121 1.63 -3.82 -2.37
C VAL A 121 2.71 -2.91 -1.78
N LEU A 122 2.78 -1.68 -2.26
CA LEU A 122 3.57 -0.62 -1.65
C LEU A 122 2.67 0.27 -0.80
N ILE A 123 2.95 0.28 0.50
CA ILE A 123 2.17 0.90 1.55
C ILE A 123 2.87 2.19 2.01
N PRO A 124 2.25 3.36 1.79
CA PRO A 124 2.75 4.61 2.34
C PRO A 124 2.81 4.58 3.87
N ALA A 125 3.83 5.21 4.45
CA ALA A 125 3.93 5.37 5.89
C ALA A 125 2.64 5.96 6.47
N GLY A 126 2.15 5.40 7.56
CA GLY A 126 0.91 5.83 8.21
C GLY A 126 -0.38 5.23 7.66
N VAL A 127 -0.37 4.56 6.50
CA VAL A 127 -1.56 3.84 6.01
C VAL A 127 -1.82 2.64 6.92
N GLY A 128 -2.97 2.69 7.61
CA GLY A 128 -3.40 1.60 8.50
C GLY A 128 -3.76 0.37 7.71
N HIS A 129 -3.37 -0.81 8.16
CA HIS A 129 -3.79 -2.05 7.53
C HIS A 129 -3.97 -3.20 8.52
N ARG A 130 -4.82 -4.16 8.16
CA ARG A 130 -5.03 -5.42 8.89
C ARG A 130 -5.52 -6.53 7.99
N GLN A 131 -5.11 -7.76 8.29
CA GLN A 131 -5.73 -8.95 7.75
C GLN A 131 -7.12 -9.14 8.37
N VAL A 132 -8.15 -9.28 7.53
CA VAL A 132 -9.53 -9.55 7.96
C VAL A 132 -9.88 -11.02 7.79
N SER A 133 -9.49 -11.61 6.66
CA SER A 133 -9.62 -13.04 6.36
C SER A 133 -8.44 -13.49 5.52
N ALA A 134 -8.05 -14.76 5.60
CA ALA A 134 -6.99 -15.33 4.79
C ALA A 134 -7.16 -16.84 4.62
N SER A 135 -6.51 -17.41 3.61
CA SER A 135 -6.29 -18.86 3.54
C SER A 135 -5.28 -19.33 4.59
N ASP A 136 -5.32 -20.63 4.92
CA ASP A 136 -4.45 -21.24 5.94
C ASP A 136 -2.96 -21.12 5.61
N ASP A 137 -2.63 -21.02 4.32
CA ASP A 137 -1.27 -20.92 3.77
C ASP A 137 -0.84 -19.48 3.47
N PHE A 138 -1.63 -18.47 3.81
CA PHE A 138 -1.31 -17.09 3.46
C PHE A 138 0.02 -16.62 4.08
N MET A 139 0.96 -16.23 3.22
CA MET A 139 2.28 -15.71 3.61
C MET A 139 2.64 -14.52 2.72
N VAL A 140 3.22 -13.49 3.33
CA VAL A 140 3.82 -12.36 2.59
C VAL A 140 5.26 -12.16 3.02
N ILE A 141 6.05 -11.62 2.11
CA ILE A 141 7.39 -11.10 2.35
C ILE A 141 7.25 -9.60 2.60
N GLY A 142 7.68 -9.15 3.77
CA GLY A 142 7.73 -7.74 4.10
C GLY A 142 9.12 -7.16 3.98
N ALA A 143 9.22 -6.02 3.31
CA ALA A 143 10.44 -5.31 3.04
C ALA A 143 10.27 -3.81 3.34
N TYR A 144 11.39 -3.15 3.62
CA TYR A 144 11.45 -1.73 3.94
C TYR A 144 12.60 -1.10 3.17
N PRO A 145 12.58 0.22 2.90
CA PRO A 145 13.73 0.89 2.29
C PRO A 145 15.02 0.62 3.07
N HIS A 146 16.12 0.41 2.36
CA HIS A 146 17.40 0.06 2.97
C HIS A 146 17.79 1.00 4.13
N GLY A 147 18.13 0.41 5.27
CA GLY A 147 18.53 1.14 6.49
C GLY A 147 17.36 1.57 7.38
N MET A 148 16.12 1.30 6.99
CA MET A 148 14.94 1.58 7.81
C MET A 148 14.55 0.36 8.66
N SER A 149 14.09 0.62 9.87
CA SER A 149 13.45 -0.39 10.74
C SER A 149 12.08 0.13 11.17
N PRO A 150 11.00 -0.64 11.00
CA PRO A 150 9.65 -0.17 11.23
C PRO A 150 9.36 0.03 12.73
N GLU A 151 8.80 1.18 13.07
CA GLU A 151 7.99 1.33 14.27
C GLU A 151 6.58 0.80 13.97
N THR A 152 5.96 0.06 14.88
CA THR A 152 4.58 -0.41 14.70
C THR A 152 3.68 0.27 15.71
N LEU A 153 2.72 1.05 15.23
CA LEU A 153 1.70 1.69 16.06
C LEU A 153 0.32 1.13 15.78
N ARG A 154 -0.55 1.25 16.79
CA ARG A 154 -1.97 0.92 16.73
C ARG A 154 -2.79 2.18 16.50
N ASP A 155 -4.05 2.00 16.14
CA ASP A 155 -5.05 3.03 15.85
C ASP A 155 -5.57 3.79 17.08
N GLU A 156 -4.67 4.11 18.02
CA GLU A 156 -4.97 4.87 19.23
C GLU A 156 -5.19 6.37 18.92
N PRO A 157 -6.39 6.93 19.11
CA PRO A 157 -6.67 8.33 18.76
C PRO A 157 -5.76 9.34 19.47
N ALA A 158 -5.31 9.04 20.69
CA ALA A 158 -4.40 9.90 21.45
C ALA A 158 -3.02 10.07 20.80
N LYS A 159 -2.59 9.11 19.96
CA LYS A 159 -1.29 9.14 19.27
C LYS A 159 -1.36 9.73 17.86
N LEU A 160 -2.56 9.99 17.34
CA LEU A 160 -2.79 10.41 15.96
C LEU A 160 -1.93 11.61 15.57
N LYS A 161 -1.95 12.69 16.36
CA LYS A 161 -1.20 13.92 16.06
C LYS A 161 0.31 13.66 15.98
N MET A 162 0.85 12.88 16.92
CA MET A 162 2.28 12.52 16.91
C MET A 162 2.62 11.69 15.67
N ALA A 163 1.80 10.70 15.34
CA ALA A 163 1.98 9.86 14.18
C ALA A 163 1.96 10.66 12.88
N GLN A 164 1.03 11.62 12.73
CA GLN A 164 0.98 12.52 11.57
C GLN A 164 2.27 13.34 11.41
N GLU A 165 2.85 13.82 12.51
CA GLU A 165 4.11 14.57 12.46
C GLU A 165 5.33 13.68 12.14
N GLN A 166 5.30 12.39 12.47
CA GLN A 166 6.32 11.43 12.05
C GLN A 166 6.17 11.09 10.56
N VAL A 167 4.96 10.78 10.11
CA VAL A 167 4.66 10.40 8.71
C VAL A 167 5.12 11.49 7.73
N LYS A 168 4.91 12.77 8.04
CA LYS A 168 5.37 13.90 7.22
C LYS A 168 6.88 13.96 7.00
N LYS A 169 7.67 13.32 7.88
CA LYS A 169 9.14 13.34 7.83
C LYS A 169 9.73 12.11 7.13
N VAL A 170 8.88 11.14 6.76
CA VAL A 170 9.34 9.94 6.07
C VAL A 170 9.80 10.33 4.66
N PRO A 171 11.06 10.07 4.29
CA PRO A 171 11.56 10.40 2.97
C PRO A 171 10.95 9.49 1.92
N LEU A 172 10.76 10.01 0.70
CA LEU A 172 10.45 9.14 -0.45
C LEU A 172 11.60 8.15 -0.65
N PRO A 173 11.30 6.88 -0.98
CA PRO A 173 12.32 5.91 -1.35
C PRO A 173 13.06 6.37 -2.62
N THR A 174 14.36 6.07 -2.70
CA THR A 174 15.21 6.48 -3.83
C THR A 174 15.18 5.49 -5.01
N GLN A 175 14.69 4.27 -4.78
CA GLN A 175 14.68 3.19 -5.77
C GLN A 175 13.30 2.57 -5.86
N ASP A 176 12.78 2.44 -7.08
CA ASP A 176 11.54 1.72 -7.36
C ASP A 176 11.69 0.24 -6.98
N PRO A 177 10.71 -0.37 -6.30
CA PRO A 177 10.82 -1.73 -5.76
C PRO A 177 11.04 -2.83 -6.81
N PHE A 178 10.72 -2.57 -8.09
CA PHE A 178 10.85 -3.56 -9.16
C PHE A 178 11.88 -3.17 -10.22
N THR A 179 12.00 -1.89 -10.56
CA THR A 179 12.91 -1.44 -11.62
C THR A 179 14.22 -0.84 -11.11
N GLY A 180 14.29 -0.52 -9.80
CA GLY A 180 15.41 0.18 -9.17
C GLY A 180 15.62 1.62 -9.64
N LYS A 181 14.83 2.10 -10.61
CA LYS A 181 14.99 3.41 -11.27
C LYS A 181 13.63 4.09 -11.47
N GLU A 182 13.21 4.25 -12.72
CA GLU A 182 11.92 4.80 -13.13
C GLU A 182 10.85 3.72 -13.04
N GLY A 183 9.72 4.06 -12.46
CA GLY A 183 8.61 3.14 -12.23
C GLY A 183 7.49 3.82 -11.46
N ALA A 184 6.76 3.07 -10.64
CA ALA A 184 5.61 3.58 -9.93
C ALA A 184 5.98 4.71 -8.95
N LEU A 185 7.17 4.68 -8.35
CA LEU A 185 7.63 5.78 -7.50
C LEU A 185 7.76 7.10 -8.26
N THR A 186 8.40 7.09 -9.43
CA THR A 186 8.59 8.29 -10.26
C THR A 186 7.32 8.74 -10.96
N GLU A 187 6.48 7.79 -11.41
CA GLU A 187 5.30 8.08 -12.21
C GLU A 187 4.07 8.42 -11.37
N ILE A 188 3.95 7.87 -10.15
CA ILE A 188 2.78 8.00 -9.29
C ILE A 188 3.09 8.83 -8.04
N TRP A 189 4.13 8.46 -7.26
CA TRP A 189 4.40 9.13 -5.98
C TRP A 189 5.04 10.52 -6.14
N GLN A 190 6.06 10.66 -6.98
CA GLN A 190 6.79 11.94 -7.11
C GLN A 190 5.91 13.13 -7.52
N PRO A 191 4.99 13.01 -8.52
CA PRO A 191 4.11 14.12 -8.88
C PRO A 191 3.21 14.54 -7.71
N ILE A 192 2.67 13.57 -6.97
CA ILE A 192 1.79 13.82 -5.82
C ILE A 192 2.57 14.46 -4.67
N ALA A 193 3.77 13.98 -4.38
CA ALA A 193 4.63 14.55 -3.35
C ALA A 193 5.00 16.01 -3.68
N ALA A 194 5.36 16.30 -4.93
CA ALA A 194 5.68 17.65 -5.38
C ALA A 194 4.49 18.61 -5.23
N MET A 195 3.28 18.16 -5.59
CA MET A 195 2.05 18.94 -5.41
C MET A 195 1.80 19.29 -3.94
N HIS A 196 1.98 18.35 -3.02
CA HIS A 196 1.78 18.59 -1.59
C HIS A 196 2.85 19.50 -0.98
N LEU A 197 4.10 19.38 -1.43
CA LEU A 197 5.17 20.27 -1.00
C LEU A 197 4.90 21.72 -1.44
N GLN A 198 4.45 21.92 -2.67
CA GLN A 198 4.09 23.24 -3.18
C GLN A 198 2.94 23.87 -2.37
N GLN A 199 1.89 23.10 -2.08
CA GLN A 199 0.77 23.57 -1.26
C GLN A 199 1.18 23.97 0.17
N GLN A 200 2.20 23.32 0.74
CA GLN A 200 2.73 23.68 2.05
C GLN A 200 3.58 24.96 2.03
N MET A 201 4.23 25.26 0.90
CA MET A 201 5.00 26.50 0.73
C MET A 201 4.12 27.73 0.47
N ASP A 202 2.93 27.52 -0.08
CA ASP A 202 1.97 28.58 -0.43
C ASP A 202 1.05 28.99 0.74
N LEU A 203 1.18 28.36 1.92
CA LEU A 203 0.42 28.63 3.17
C LEU A 203 1.27 29.34 4.23
#